data_AF-A0AAV0USB6-F1
#
_entry.id   AF-A0AAV0USB6-F1
#
_cell.length_a   1.000
_cell.length_b   1.000
_cell.length_c   1.000
_cell.angle_alpha   90.00
_cell.angle_beta   90.00
_cell.angle_gamma   90.00
#
_symmetry.space_group_name_H-M   'P 1'
#
loop_
_entity.id
_entity.type
_entity.pdbx_description
1 polymer ?
#
loop_
_entity_poly.entity_id
_entity_poly.type
_entity_poly.pdbx_seq_one_letter_code
_entity_poly.pdbx_strand_id
1 'polypeptide(L)'
;MLENAHVVYWIDSGTLLGVYRARQLIPWDYNADIGITMAGLDYIRSTTKEILKVPEGYKLKVFNSSFYDAEETSSAVPMKFVDTKSGFYANIYAFQEFEGLFKDDIKPASAPIEEEMVTVGDGVIVEKLTGPEPSELWHRCIHCLVVGEAEDSGSTTKLNATVVKHFRIPRDWVFPLRSCKVEMFEVMCPAQMAPYLMYIFGNRFLTPELWE
;
A
#
# COMPACT_ATOMS: atom_id res chain seq x y z
N MET A 1 7.99 8.95 15.01
CA MET A 1 8.07 10.21 14.22
C MET A 1 6.70 10.59 13.67
N LEU A 2 6.06 9.75 12.84
CA LEU A 2 4.74 10.02 12.25
C LEU A 2 3.65 10.27 13.31
N GLU A 3 3.62 9.46 14.37
CA GLU A 3 2.72 9.64 15.52
C GLU A 3 2.87 11.03 16.18
N ASN A 4 4.10 11.44 16.50
CA ASN A 4 4.37 12.76 17.08
C ASN A 4 3.94 13.91 16.15
N ALA A 5 3.97 13.67 14.84
CA ALA A 5 3.54 14.60 13.82
C ALA A 5 2.03 14.52 13.52
N HIS A 6 1.29 13.64 14.22
CA HIS A 6 -0.13 13.35 13.98
C HIS A 6 -0.43 12.96 12.52
N VAL A 7 0.54 12.33 11.85
CA VAL A 7 0.37 11.81 10.49
C VAL A 7 -0.27 10.43 10.58
N VAL A 8 -1.45 10.30 9.98
CA VAL A 8 -2.17 9.02 9.88
C VAL A 8 -1.36 8.08 9.00
N TYR A 9 -0.98 6.94 9.56
CA TYR A 9 -0.17 5.92 8.92
C TYR A 9 -0.65 4.51 9.25
N TRP A 10 -0.22 3.52 8.47
CA TRP A 10 -0.39 2.10 8.77
C TRP A 10 0.71 1.26 8.15
N ILE A 11 0.91 0.05 8.67
CA ILE A 11 1.80 -0.94 8.07
C ILE A 11 1.19 -1.51 6.78
N ASP A 12 1.99 -1.64 5.72
CA ASP A 12 1.54 -2.01 4.38
C ASP A 12 2.32 -3.21 3.80
N SER A 13 1.81 -3.79 2.71
CA SER A 13 2.49 -4.70 1.78
C SER A 13 3.22 -5.86 2.46
N GLY A 14 4.53 -6.05 2.19
CA GLY A 14 5.31 -7.17 2.73
C GLY A 14 5.46 -7.10 4.25
N THR A 15 5.53 -5.89 4.79
CA THR A 15 5.56 -5.68 6.24
C THR A 15 4.25 -6.14 6.87
N LEU A 16 3.11 -5.74 6.32
CA LEU A 16 1.78 -6.14 6.81
C LEU A 16 1.59 -7.66 6.74
N LEU A 17 2.12 -8.29 5.69
CA LEU A 17 2.13 -9.74 5.55
C LEU A 17 2.88 -10.43 6.71
N GLY A 18 4.05 -9.92 7.08
CA GLY A 18 4.81 -10.41 8.24
C GLY A 18 4.01 -10.26 9.55
N VAL A 19 3.39 -9.09 9.75
CA VAL A 19 2.54 -8.83 10.92
C VAL A 19 1.38 -9.81 10.99
N TYR A 20 0.69 -10.03 9.87
CA TYR A 20 -0.45 -10.95 9.79
C TYR A 20 -0.05 -12.40 10.04
N ARG A 21 1.07 -12.86 9.47
CA ARG A 21 1.52 -14.26 9.56
C ARG A 21 2.06 -14.61 10.96
N ALA A 22 2.89 -13.75 11.53
CA ALA A 22 3.68 -14.10 12.70
C ALA A 22 3.93 -12.93 13.67
N ARG A 23 3.27 -11.78 13.50
CA ARG A 23 3.46 -10.58 14.33
C ARG A 23 4.93 -10.13 14.40
N GLN A 24 5.65 -10.30 13.30
CA GLN A 24 7.07 -10.01 13.15
C GLN A 24 7.36 -9.50 11.74
N LEU A 25 8.54 -8.93 11.53
CA LEU A 25 9.02 -8.66 10.18
C LEU A 25 9.34 -9.97 9.46
N ILE A 26 9.26 -9.97 8.13
CA ILE A 26 9.71 -11.12 7.33
C ILE A 26 11.25 -11.16 7.43
N PRO A 27 11.87 -12.27 7.89
CA PRO A 27 13.30 -12.27 8.26
C PRO A 27 14.29 -11.97 7.13
N TRP A 28 13.87 -12.19 5.89
CA TRP A 28 14.69 -11.96 4.68
C TRP A 28 14.31 -10.66 3.95
N ASP A 29 13.41 -9.85 4.51
CA ASP A 29 13.02 -8.57 3.94
C ASP A 29 14.02 -7.49 4.36
N TYR A 30 14.45 -6.65 3.41
CA TYR A 30 15.46 -5.60 3.64
C TYR A 30 14.84 -4.21 3.75
N ASN A 31 13.52 -4.11 3.65
CA ASN A 31 12.78 -2.87 3.80
C ASN A 31 11.50 -3.09 4.62
N ALA A 32 10.93 -1.98 5.04
CA ALA A 32 9.56 -1.91 5.52
C ALA A 32 8.70 -1.12 4.53
N ASP A 33 7.39 -1.33 4.59
CA ASP A 33 6.40 -0.63 3.78
C ASP A 33 5.33 -0.02 4.70
N ILE A 34 5.07 1.26 4.50
CA ILE A 34 4.15 2.06 5.31
C ILE A 34 3.21 2.82 4.37
N GLY A 35 1.91 2.79 4.65
CA GLY A 35 0.93 3.68 4.04
C GLY A 35 0.74 4.94 4.88
N ILE A 36 0.61 6.09 4.24
CA ILE A 36 0.13 7.34 4.83
C ILE A 36 -0.99 7.92 3.98
N THR A 37 -1.79 8.81 4.57
CA THR A 37 -2.75 9.60 3.77
C THR A 37 -2.02 10.65 2.92
N MET A 38 -2.59 11.01 1.76
CA MET A 38 -2.08 12.12 0.94
C MET A 38 -2.00 13.43 1.73
N ALA A 39 -2.98 13.71 2.60
CA ALA A 39 -2.94 14.86 3.50
C ALA A 39 -1.72 14.83 4.45
N GLY A 40 -1.33 13.63 4.92
CA GLY A 40 -0.12 13.43 5.70
C GLY A 40 1.16 13.73 4.91
N LEU A 41 1.22 13.32 3.64
CA LEU A 41 2.33 13.64 2.75
C LEU A 41 2.45 15.16 2.53
N ASP A 42 1.33 15.84 2.24
CA ASP A 42 1.31 17.27 1.99
C ASP A 42 1.73 18.08 3.22
N TYR A 43 1.32 17.64 4.41
CA TYR A 43 1.82 18.19 5.66
C TYR A 43 3.35 18.03 5.78
N ILE A 44 3.88 16.83 5.52
CA ILE A 44 5.32 16.58 5.61
C ILE A 44 6.11 17.41 4.58
N ARG A 45 5.62 17.52 3.34
CA ARG A 45 6.26 18.32 2.28
C ARG A 45 6.45 19.79 2.66
N SER A 46 5.51 20.31 3.46
CA SER A 46 5.46 21.70 3.92
C SER A 46 6.02 21.92 5.33
N THR A 47 6.49 20.87 5.99
CA THR A 47 7.01 20.92 7.36
C THR A 47 8.55 20.86 7.36
N THR A 48 9.19 21.67 8.20
CA THR A 48 10.66 21.71 8.28
C THR A 48 11.24 20.59 9.16
N LYS A 49 12.55 20.34 9.06
CA LYS A 49 13.27 19.35 9.87
C LYS A 49 13.27 19.65 11.37
N GLU A 50 13.13 20.92 11.75
CA GLU A 50 13.04 21.35 13.15
C GLU A 50 11.71 20.91 13.79
N ILE A 51 10.64 20.89 13.01
CA ILE A 51 9.31 20.48 13.45
C ILE A 51 9.17 18.96 13.34
N LEU A 52 9.46 18.40 12.16
CA LEU A 52 9.44 16.96 11.94
C LEU A 52 10.78 16.38 12.42
N LYS A 53 10.85 16.11 13.72
CA LYS A 53 12.03 15.60 14.42
C LYS A 53 12.43 14.20 13.90
N VAL A 54 13.23 14.18 12.84
CA VAL A 54 13.89 12.97 12.34
C VAL A 54 14.95 12.53 13.35
N PRO A 55 14.92 11.28 13.86
CA PRO A 55 15.90 10.82 14.83
C PRO A 55 17.34 10.83 14.27
N GLU A 56 18.32 11.05 15.15
CA GLU A 56 19.73 10.96 14.78
C GLU A 56 20.07 9.56 14.23
N GLY A 57 20.93 9.50 13.21
CA GLY A 57 21.24 8.25 12.50
C GLY A 57 20.23 7.88 11.42
N TYR A 58 19.14 8.64 11.25
CA TYR A 58 18.16 8.44 10.19
C TYR A 58 18.09 9.63 9.22
N LYS A 59 17.68 9.34 7.99
CA LYS A 59 17.35 10.34 6.97
C LYS A 59 15.93 10.14 6.49
N LEU A 60 15.20 11.25 6.35
CA LEU A 60 13.94 11.28 5.65
C LEU A 60 14.16 11.91 4.27
N LYS A 61 13.80 11.17 3.22
CA LYS A 61 13.74 11.66 1.84
C LYS A 61 12.28 11.85 1.44
N VAL A 62 11.96 12.94 0.75
CA VAL A 62 10.58 13.30 0.39
C VAL A 62 10.52 13.88 -1.02
N PHE A 63 9.79 13.20 -1.89
CA PHE A 63 9.51 13.64 -3.25
C PHE A 63 8.68 14.93 -3.25
N ASN A 64 9.12 15.92 -4.03
CA ASN A 64 8.48 17.22 -4.17
C ASN A 64 8.35 17.97 -2.82
N SER A 65 9.44 18.04 -2.06
CA SER A 65 9.57 18.89 -0.87
C SER A 65 10.72 19.88 -1.03
N SER A 66 10.56 21.08 -0.46
CA SER A 66 11.65 22.06 -0.36
C SER A 66 12.54 21.86 0.89
N PHE A 67 12.15 20.98 1.82
CA PHE A 67 12.84 20.79 3.10
C PHE A 67 13.65 19.49 3.16
N TYR A 68 13.34 18.51 2.32
CA TYR A 68 13.98 17.20 2.30
C TYR A 68 14.51 16.90 0.90
N ASP A 69 15.57 16.10 0.87
CA ASP A 69 16.12 15.59 -0.37
C ASP A 69 15.17 14.54 -1.00
N ALA A 70 15.12 14.48 -2.32
CA ALA A 70 14.21 13.60 -3.06
C ALA A 70 14.90 12.38 -3.70
N GLU A 71 16.20 12.17 -3.50
CA GLU A 71 16.95 11.08 -4.12
C GLU A 71 16.25 9.73 -3.91
N GLU A 72 16.15 8.94 -4.98
CA GLU A 72 15.53 7.60 -4.97
C GLU A 72 14.05 7.58 -4.52
N THR A 73 13.38 8.73 -4.48
CA THR A 73 11.93 8.85 -4.33
C THR A 73 11.27 9.20 -5.66
N SER A 74 9.97 8.94 -5.79
CA SER A 74 9.19 9.23 -6.98
C SER A 74 7.74 9.50 -6.56
N SER A 75 6.83 9.77 -7.51
CA SER A 75 5.41 9.86 -7.15
C SER A 75 4.85 8.50 -6.66
N ALA A 76 5.42 7.38 -7.11
CA ALA A 76 5.06 6.04 -6.66
C ALA A 76 5.52 5.70 -5.24
N VAL A 77 6.71 6.17 -4.84
CA VAL A 77 7.23 6.09 -3.46
C VAL A 77 7.66 7.49 -3.05
N PRO A 78 6.71 8.32 -2.58
CA PRO A 78 6.97 9.74 -2.33
C PRO A 78 7.83 9.98 -1.10
N MET A 79 8.04 8.98 -0.26
CA MET A 79 8.83 9.13 0.95
C MET A 79 9.65 7.88 1.24
N LYS A 80 10.88 8.08 1.71
CA LYS A 80 11.75 7.01 2.21
C LYS A 80 12.36 7.42 3.54
N PHE A 81 12.27 6.53 4.53
CA PHE A 81 12.91 6.71 5.83
C PHE A 81 14.07 5.71 5.96
N VAL A 82 15.30 6.20 6.06
CA VAL A 82 16.51 5.40 5.89
C VAL A 82 17.35 5.42 7.16
N ASP A 83 17.72 4.25 7.67
CA ASP A 83 18.80 4.11 8.65
C ASP A 83 20.14 4.28 7.95
N THR A 84 20.87 5.33 8.30
CA THR A 84 22.14 5.68 7.67
C THR A 84 23.30 4.76 8.03
N LYS A 85 23.15 3.92 9.07
CA LYS A 85 24.18 3.00 9.52
C LYS A 85 24.07 1.63 8.87
N SER A 86 22.86 1.06 8.84
CA SER A 86 22.62 -0.29 8.31
C SER A 86 22.25 -0.31 6.83
N GLY A 87 21.69 0.80 6.32
CA GLY A 87 21.10 0.86 4.98
C GLY A 87 19.66 0.32 4.92
N PHE A 88 19.08 -0.17 6.02
CA PHE A 88 17.66 -0.51 6.07
C PHE A 88 16.79 0.74 5.85
N TYR A 89 15.65 0.55 5.20
CA TYR A 89 14.76 1.66 4.90
C TYR A 89 13.28 1.25 4.95
N ALA A 90 12.41 2.24 5.12
CA ALA A 90 10.98 2.10 4.92
C ALA A 90 10.55 2.90 3.69
N ASN A 91 9.88 2.24 2.74
CA ASN A 91 9.10 2.91 1.71
C ASN A 91 7.80 3.43 2.33
N ILE A 92 7.44 4.66 2.01
CA ILE A 92 6.23 5.29 2.51
C ILE A 92 5.38 5.70 1.30
N TYR A 93 4.27 5.00 1.12
CA TYR A 93 3.29 5.20 0.05
C TYR A 93 2.22 6.19 0.49
N ALA A 94 1.85 7.13 -0.38
CA ALA A 94 0.78 8.07 -0.10
C ALA A 94 -0.51 7.64 -0.77
N PHE A 95 -1.54 7.41 0.03
CA PHE A 95 -2.84 6.95 -0.40
C PHE A 95 -3.79 8.13 -0.55
N GLN A 96 -4.39 8.24 -1.72
CA GLN A 96 -5.46 9.18 -2.02
C GLN A 96 -6.81 8.48 -1.89
N GLU A 97 -7.82 9.18 -1.39
CA GLU A 97 -9.21 8.72 -1.43
C GLU A 97 -9.88 9.20 -2.72
N PHE A 98 -10.68 8.35 -3.33
CA PHE A 98 -11.45 8.66 -4.53
C PHE A 98 -12.68 7.76 -4.64
N GLU A 99 -13.65 8.18 -5.43
CA GLU A 99 -14.82 7.37 -5.76
C GLU A 99 -14.54 6.51 -7.00
N GLY A 100 -14.95 5.24 -6.98
CA GLY A 100 -14.73 4.36 -8.11
C GLY A 100 -15.43 3.03 -8.02
N LEU A 101 -15.29 2.24 -9.08
CA LEU A 101 -15.86 0.90 -9.17
C LEU A 101 -14.89 -0.11 -8.58
N PHE A 102 -15.41 -0.93 -7.69
CA PHE A 102 -14.73 -2.08 -7.11
C PHE A 102 -15.50 -3.35 -7.45
N LYS A 103 -14.81 -4.34 -7.98
CA LYS A 103 -15.40 -5.67 -8.21
C LYS A 103 -15.10 -6.53 -7.00
N ASP A 104 -16.15 -6.92 -6.28
CA ASP A 104 -16.05 -7.74 -5.06
C ASP A 104 -15.86 -9.24 -5.38
N ASP A 105 -14.82 -9.55 -6.17
CA ASP A 105 -14.49 -10.94 -6.54
C ASP A 105 -13.59 -11.62 -5.48
N ILE A 106 -13.25 -10.91 -4.40
CA ILE A 106 -12.29 -11.35 -3.38
C ILE A 106 -13.04 -11.95 -2.20
N LYS A 107 -13.61 -13.14 -2.43
CA LYS A 107 -14.17 -13.97 -1.36
C LYS A 107 -13.07 -14.87 -0.77
N PRO A 108 -12.94 -14.96 0.57
CA PRO A 108 -12.11 -15.98 1.21
C PRO A 108 -12.46 -17.37 0.66
N ALA A 109 -11.48 -18.25 0.46
CA ALA A 109 -11.73 -19.63 0.00
C ALA A 109 -12.67 -20.43 0.94
N SER A 110 -12.89 -19.94 2.16
CA SER A 110 -13.79 -20.49 3.18
C SER A 110 -15.15 -19.79 3.27
N ALA A 111 -15.45 -18.80 2.42
CA ALA A 111 -16.74 -18.13 2.44
C ALA A 111 -17.85 -19.09 1.94
N PRO A 112 -19.02 -19.12 2.60
CA PRO A 112 -20.18 -19.84 2.06
C PRO A 112 -20.52 -19.30 0.68
N ILE A 113 -20.90 -20.21 -0.24
CA ILE A 113 -21.50 -19.84 -1.53
C ILE A 113 -22.90 -19.30 -1.22
N GLU A 114 -23.00 -18.02 -0.88
CA GLU A 114 -24.31 -17.35 -0.87
C GLU A 114 -24.68 -16.99 -2.31
N GLU A 115 -25.86 -17.46 -2.71
CA GLU A 115 -26.48 -17.19 -4.01
C GLU A 115 -26.55 -15.68 -4.27
N GLU A 116 -26.25 -15.33 -5.52
CA GLU A 116 -26.22 -13.97 -6.04
C GLU A 116 -27.41 -13.12 -5.54
N MET A 117 -27.12 -12.06 -4.78
CA MET A 117 -28.11 -11.03 -4.52
C MET A 117 -28.35 -10.20 -5.79
N VAL A 118 -29.46 -10.55 -6.45
CA VAL A 118 -30.37 -9.74 -7.26
C VAL A 118 -29.86 -8.36 -7.69
N THR A 119 -29.54 -8.23 -8.97
CA THR A 119 -29.40 -6.97 -9.68
C THR A 119 -30.75 -6.27 -9.82
N VAL A 120 -30.80 -4.99 -9.43
CA VAL A 120 -31.86 -4.05 -9.84
C VAL A 120 -31.21 -2.92 -10.64
N GLY A 121 -31.59 -2.82 -11.91
CA GLY A 121 -31.43 -1.72 -12.88
C GLY A 121 -30.30 -0.72 -12.66
N ASP A 122 -29.24 -0.86 -13.47
CA ASP A 122 -28.06 0.01 -13.64
C ASP A 122 -27.26 0.35 -12.36
N GLY A 123 -27.45 -0.46 -11.31
CA GLY A 123 -26.84 -0.42 -9.98
C GLY A 123 -25.32 -0.62 -9.93
N VAL A 124 -24.59 0.32 -10.50
CA VAL A 124 -23.15 0.46 -10.33
C VAL A 124 -22.88 1.03 -8.94
N ILE A 125 -22.44 0.20 -8.00
CA ILE A 125 -22.04 0.65 -6.67
C ILE A 125 -20.71 1.41 -6.80
N VAL A 126 -20.78 2.73 -6.60
CA VAL A 126 -19.60 3.58 -6.46
C VAL A 126 -19.14 3.49 -5.01
N GLU A 127 -17.98 2.89 -4.81
CA GLU A 127 -17.38 2.77 -3.48
C GLU A 127 -16.38 3.90 -3.24
N LYS A 128 -16.20 4.26 -1.97
CA LYS A 128 -15.05 5.06 -1.56
C LYS A 128 -13.83 4.16 -1.53
N LEU A 129 -12.90 4.42 -2.42
CA LEU A 129 -11.65 3.68 -2.56
C LEU A 129 -10.48 4.49 -2.02
N THR A 130 -9.40 3.79 -1.74
CA THR A 130 -8.11 4.40 -1.42
C THR A 130 -6.97 3.62 -2.03
N GLY A 131 -5.93 4.32 -2.47
CA GLY A 131 -4.79 3.74 -3.14
C GLY A 131 -3.69 4.76 -3.43
N PRO A 132 -2.44 4.34 -3.61
CA PRO A 132 -1.38 5.19 -4.12
C PRO A 132 -1.50 5.39 -5.63
N GLU A 133 -0.68 6.28 -6.17
CA GLU A 133 -0.62 6.47 -7.63
C GLU A 133 -0.29 5.16 -8.37
N PRO A 134 -0.84 4.96 -9.59
CA PRO A 134 -0.47 3.83 -10.43
C PRO A 134 1.05 3.77 -10.68
N SER A 135 1.61 2.57 -10.62
CA SER A 135 3.06 2.37 -10.78
C SER A 135 3.41 0.93 -11.21
N GLU A 136 4.60 0.75 -11.79
CA GLU A 136 5.19 -0.58 -12.01
C GLU A 136 5.50 -1.35 -10.71
N LEU A 137 5.57 -0.67 -9.55
CA LEU A 137 5.83 -1.33 -8.27
C LEU A 137 4.75 -2.36 -7.91
N TRP A 138 3.54 -2.14 -8.40
CA TRP A 138 2.40 -3.03 -8.19
C TRP A 138 2.36 -4.22 -9.16
N HIS A 139 3.41 -4.46 -9.97
CA HIS A 139 3.43 -5.54 -10.97
C HIS A 139 3.05 -6.93 -10.42
N ARG A 140 3.44 -7.25 -9.18
CA ARG A 140 3.10 -8.52 -8.49
C ARG A 140 1.73 -8.54 -7.84
N CYS A 141 1.03 -7.42 -7.78
CA CYS A 141 -0.31 -7.39 -7.22
C CYS A 141 -1.28 -8.19 -8.12
N ILE A 142 -1.92 -9.19 -7.51
CA ILE A 142 -2.79 -10.14 -8.21
C ILE A 142 -4.05 -9.46 -8.73
N HIS A 143 -4.70 -8.63 -7.90
CA HIS A 143 -6.00 -8.03 -8.22
C HIS A 143 -5.91 -6.56 -8.68
N CYS A 144 -4.72 -5.95 -8.66
CA CYS A 144 -4.55 -4.57 -9.11
C CYS A 144 -4.81 -4.43 -10.61
N LEU A 145 -5.56 -3.40 -10.98
CA LEU A 145 -5.93 -3.15 -12.38
C LEU A 145 -4.73 -2.65 -13.17
N VAL A 146 -4.57 -3.15 -14.39
CA VAL A 146 -3.62 -2.60 -15.35
C VAL A 146 -4.13 -1.25 -15.85
N VAL A 147 -3.26 -0.25 -15.87
CA VAL A 147 -3.57 1.09 -16.36
C VAL A 147 -2.92 1.28 -17.72
N GLY A 148 -3.70 1.69 -18.72
CA GLY A 148 -3.18 2.05 -20.04
C GLY A 148 -3.22 0.96 -21.12
N GLU A 149 -3.84 -0.20 -20.87
CA GLU A 149 -4.25 -1.10 -21.96
C GLU A 149 -5.50 -0.52 -22.63
N ALA A 150 -5.32 0.10 -23.79
CA ALA A 150 -6.42 0.29 -24.72
C ALA A 150 -6.93 -1.09 -25.14
N GLU A 151 -8.26 -1.26 -25.19
CA GLU A 151 -8.93 -2.39 -25.83
C GLU A 151 -8.61 -2.38 -27.33
N ASP A 152 -7.41 -2.79 -27.73
CA ASP A 152 -7.07 -2.94 -29.15
C ASP A 152 -7.00 -4.42 -29.50
N SER A 153 -8.09 -4.85 -30.10
CA SER A 153 -8.23 -6.09 -30.85
C SER A 153 -7.09 -6.22 -31.86
N GLY A 154 -6.14 -7.10 -31.56
CA GLY A 154 -5.24 -7.70 -32.56
C GLY A 154 -4.11 -6.82 -33.06
N SER A 155 -3.00 -6.74 -32.31
CA SER A 155 -1.67 -6.65 -32.93
C SER A 155 -0.56 -6.98 -31.93
N THR A 156 0.27 -7.93 -32.32
CA THR A 156 1.67 -8.19 -31.91
C THR A 156 2.14 -7.59 -30.57
N THR A 157 2.25 -8.47 -29.58
CA THR A 157 3.00 -8.33 -28.32
C THR A 157 4.26 -7.48 -28.47
N LYS A 158 4.23 -6.23 -27.98
CA LYS A 158 5.44 -5.50 -27.61
C LYS A 158 6.00 -6.18 -26.36
N LEU A 159 7.03 -7.02 -26.53
CA LEU A 159 7.60 -7.85 -25.46
C LEU A 159 8.20 -7.09 -24.26
N ASN A 160 8.26 -5.76 -24.26
CA ASN A 160 8.95 -4.94 -23.25
C ASN A 160 8.11 -3.75 -22.73
N ALA A 161 6.77 -3.86 -22.67
CA ALA A 161 5.98 -2.81 -22.03
C ALA A 161 5.98 -3.01 -20.51
N THR A 162 6.50 -2.04 -19.75
CA THR A 162 6.41 -2.04 -18.28
C THR A 162 4.94 -1.96 -17.89
N VAL A 163 4.43 -3.00 -17.23
CA VAL A 163 3.02 -3.07 -16.82
C VAL A 163 2.83 -2.16 -15.61
N VAL A 164 2.10 -1.06 -15.79
CA VAL A 164 1.68 -0.17 -14.72
C VAL A 164 0.37 -0.69 -14.14
N LYS A 165 0.33 -0.92 -12.82
CA LYS A 165 -0.88 -1.33 -12.12
C LYS A 165 -1.29 -0.29 -11.08
N HIS A 166 -2.59 -0.22 -10.79
CA HIS A 166 -3.15 0.65 -9.77
C HIS A 166 -3.68 -0.20 -8.61
N PHE A 167 -3.01 -0.11 -7.47
CA PHE A 167 -3.51 -0.65 -6.21
C PHE A 167 -4.59 0.28 -5.66
N ARG A 168 -5.83 -0.20 -5.63
CA ARG A 168 -6.97 0.52 -5.10
C ARG A 168 -7.91 -0.44 -4.41
N ILE A 169 -8.30 -0.10 -3.19
CA ILE A 169 -9.09 -0.97 -2.31
C ILE A 169 -10.19 -0.16 -1.63
N PRO A 170 -11.24 -0.81 -1.10
CA PRO A 170 -12.26 -0.15 -0.31
C PRO A 170 -11.65 0.58 0.88
N ARG A 171 -12.09 1.82 1.11
CA ARG A 171 -11.60 2.68 2.19
C ARG A 171 -11.79 2.04 3.56
N ASP A 172 -12.86 1.27 3.74
CA ASP A 172 -13.21 0.57 4.98
C ASP A 172 -12.35 -0.67 5.25
N TRP A 173 -11.54 -1.11 4.28
CA TRP A 173 -10.49 -2.11 4.54
C TRP A 173 -9.32 -1.48 5.29
N VAL A 174 -9.08 -0.18 5.11
CA VAL A 174 -8.05 0.58 5.83
C VAL A 174 -8.62 1.17 7.12
N PHE A 175 -9.73 1.88 7.04
CA PHE A 175 -10.26 2.66 8.17
C PHE A 175 -11.52 2.03 8.80
N PRO A 176 -11.71 2.15 10.13
CA PRO A 176 -10.79 2.75 11.10
C PRO A 176 -9.56 1.88 11.32
N LEU A 177 -8.40 2.53 11.48
CA LEU A 177 -7.15 1.82 11.78
C LEU A 177 -7.26 1.09 13.12
N ARG A 178 -6.55 -0.04 13.24
CA ARG A 178 -6.51 -0.85 14.46
C ARG A 178 -5.09 -0.95 14.97
N SER A 179 -4.94 -0.95 16.30
CA SER A 179 -3.65 -1.27 16.90
C SER A 179 -3.30 -2.74 16.63
N CYS A 180 -2.06 -3.00 16.23
CA CYS A 180 -1.50 -4.32 16.03
C CYS A 180 -0.08 -4.39 16.61
N LYS A 181 0.33 -5.59 17.00
CA LYS A 181 1.65 -5.84 17.59
C LYS A 181 2.63 -6.33 16.54
N VAL A 182 3.80 -5.70 16.48
CA VAL A 182 4.95 -6.12 15.67
C VAL A 182 6.13 -6.26 16.61
N GLU A 183 6.54 -7.49 16.88
CA GLU A 183 7.55 -7.82 17.89
C GLU A 183 7.21 -7.19 19.26
N MET A 184 7.95 -6.16 19.67
CA MET A 184 7.75 -5.42 20.92
C MET A 184 7.02 -4.09 20.73
N PHE A 185 6.67 -3.71 19.51
CA PHE A 185 6.04 -2.44 19.17
C PHE A 185 4.53 -2.59 18.98
N GLU A 186 3.78 -1.57 19.40
CA GLU A 186 2.40 -1.33 18.97
C GLU A 186 2.43 -0.35 17.80
N VAL A 187 1.72 -0.67 16.73
CA VAL A 187 1.64 0.15 15.51
C VAL A 187 0.21 0.11 14.96
N MET A 188 -0.06 0.94 13.95
CA MET A 188 -1.35 0.96 13.27
C MET A 188 -1.37 -0.01 12.08
N CYS A 189 -2.44 -0.81 11.98
CA CYS A 189 -2.74 -1.69 10.87
C CYS A 189 -4.09 -1.32 10.22
N PRO A 190 -4.31 -1.71 8.95
CA PRO A 190 -5.62 -1.64 8.30
C PRO A 190 -6.72 -2.36 9.10
N ALA A 191 -7.95 -1.86 9.02
CA ALA A 191 -9.15 -2.44 9.65
C ALA A 191 -9.37 -3.92 9.26
N GLN A 192 -9.09 -4.27 8.00
CA GLN A 192 -9.35 -5.57 7.41
C GLN A 192 -8.09 -6.10 6.69
N MET A 193 -7.12 -6.59 7.46
CA MET A 193 -5.83 -7.06 6.93
C MET A 193 -5.95 -8.25 5.96
N ALA A 194 -6.87 -9.19 6.21
CA ALA A 194 -7.01 -10.39 5.38
C ALA A 194 -7.43 -10.08 3.93
N PRO A 195 -8.57 -9.40 3.67
CA PRO A 195 -8.94 -9.05 2.30
C PRO A 195 -7.93 -8.10 1.64
N TYR A 196 -7.33 -7.18 2.40
CA TYR A 196 -6.23 -6.32 1.93
C TYR A 196 -5.06 -7.14 1.37
N LEU A 197 -4.56 -8.12 2.14
CA LEU A 197 -3.44 -8.96 1.75
C LEU A 197 -3.82 -9.93 0.62
N MET A 198 -5.06 -10.44 0.61
CA MET A 198 -5.56 -11.26 -0.50
C MET A 198 -5.62 -10.47 -1.81
N TYR A 199 -5.94 -9.18 -1.78
CA TYR A 199 -5.93 -8.32 -2.97
C TYR A 199 -4.54 -8.23 -3.61
N ILE A 200 -3.52 -8.06 -2.77
CA ILE A 200 -2.13 -7.92 -3.23
C ILE A 200 -1.57 -9.29 -3.65
N PHE A 201 -1.68 -10.30 -2.78
CA PHE A 201 -0.92 -11.55 -2.90
C PHE A 201 -1.77 -12.76 -3.33
N GLY A 202 -3.08 -12.58 -3.51
CA GLY A 202 -4.02 -13.65 -3.86
C GLY A 202 -4.43 -14.53 -2.68
N ASN A 203 -5.32 -15.49 -2.94
CA ASN A 203 -5.94 -16.33 -1.92
C ASN A 203 -4.97 -17.26 -1.16
N ARG A 204 -3.76 -17.47 -1.69
CA ARG A 204 -2.72 -18.32 -1.09
C ARG A 204 -1.63 -17.53 -0.38
N PHE A 205 -1.88 -16.26 -0.06
CA PHE A 205 -0.90 -15.39 0.61
C PHE A 205 -0.41 -15.90 1.97
N LEU A 206 -1.04 -16.90 2.59
CA LEU A 206 -0.53 -17.55 3.80
C LEU A 206 0.48 -18.66 3.53
N THR A 207 0.43 -19.27 2.34
CA THR A 207 1.39 -20.27 1.92
C THR A 207 2.65 -19.53 1.47
N PRO A 208 3.83 -19.81 2.07
CA PRO A 208 5.08 -19.38 1.47
C PRO A 208 5.24 -20.18 0.18
N GLU A 209 4.79 -19.62 -0.94
CA GLU A 209 5.30 -20.06 -2.22
C GLU A 209 6.82 -19.82 -2.16
N LEU A 210 7.60 -20.80 -2.58
CA LEU A 210 9.02 -20.59 -2.82
C LEU A 210 9.05 -19.47 -3.87
N TRP A 211 9.36 -18.26 -3.43
CA TRP A 211 9.48 -17.10 -4.32
C TRP A 211 10.73 -17.38 -5.18
N GLU A 212 10.53 -18.09 -6.30
CA GLU A 212 11.53 -18.29 -7.37
C GLU A 212 11.78 -16.98 -8.13
#